data_AF-A0A7V2YYZ7-F1
#
_entry.id   AF-A0A7V2YYZ7-F1
#
_cell.length_a   1.000
_cell.length_b   1.000
_cell.length_c   1.000
_cell.angle_alpha   90.00
_cell.angle_beta   90.00
_cell.angle_gamma   90.00
#
_symmetry.space_group_name_H-M   'P 1'
#
loop_
_entity.id
_entity.type
_entity.pdbx_description
1 polymer ?
#
loop_
_entity_poly.entity_id
_entity_poly.type
_entity_poly.pdbx_seq_one_letter_code
_entity_poly.pdbx_strand_id
1 'polypeptide(L)'
;MNRTARVTVTVWALAVIFATIAAAQTQPKVLYKCDFSQGLPAKWGKGELVKEGLPEGSMGAVTSGKDAQGVIQNINSNIEWTKGHFTIEDGLYFNFHAKMSNPQWFLVFLQIKSPGMASDTVNYLGRPEGFSADWKTYSIPLNDFKAVTGDKKDTAPPNGKICSLYFFDVQKRDLGLTIDRVWISKGKPAE
;
A
#
# COMPACT_ATOMS: atom_id res chain seq x y z
N MET A 1 71.51 51.79 12.95
CA MET A 1 71.60 50.31 12.96
C MET A 1 70.90 49.78 14.21
N ASN A 2 70.24 48.61 14.13
CA ASN A 2 69.36 47.90 15.11
C ASN A 2 67.86 48.04 14.79
N ARG A 3 67.32 47.22 13.86
CA ARG A 3 66.78 45.84 13.99
C ARG A 3 65.43 45.78 14.74
N THR A 4 64.35 45.97 13.98
CA THR A 4 62.96 45.68 14.36
C THR A 4 62.70 44.18 14.27
N ALA A 5 62.33 43.53 15.39
CA ALA A 5 61.91 42.14 15.43
C ALA A 5 60.44 42.01 15.00
N ARG A 6 60.14 41.11 14.05
CA ARG A 6 58.77 40.69 13.72
C ARG A 6 58.42 39.46 14.56
N VAL A 7 57.32 39.54 15.30
CA VAL A 7 56.70 38.41 15.99
C VAL A 7 55.69 37.78 15.03
N THR A 8 55.92 36.52 14.67
CA THR A 8 54.96 35.73 13.88
C THR A 8 54.04 34.99 14.85
N VAL A 9 52.75 35.32 14.84
CA VAL A 9 51.73 34.58 15.61
C VAL A 9 51.16 33.51 14.69
N THR A 10 51.42 32.24 15.01
CA THR A 10 50.83 31.09 14.31
C THR A 10 49.50 30.75 14.98
N VAL A 11 48.38 31.02 14.31
CA VAL A 11 47.05 30.60 14.75
C VAL A 11 46.76 29.21 14.20
N TRP A 12 46.56 28.23 15.08
CA TRP A 12 46.09 26.90 14.70
C TRP A 12 44.57 26.93 14.51
N ALA A 13 44.10 26.73 13.27
CA ALA A 13 42.68 26.51 12.99
C ALA A 13 42.34 25.03 13.17
N LEU A 14 41.55 24.70 14.20
CA LEU A 14 40.92 23.39 14.34
C LEU A 14 39.66 23.36 13.48
N ALA A 15 39.70 22.61 12.38
CA ALA A 15 38.51 22.28 11.61
C ALA A 15 37.74 21.17 12.32
N VAL A 16 36.53 21.48 12.80
CA VAL A 16 35.58 20.48 13.32
C VAL A 16 34.83 19.90 12.13
N ILE A 17 35.11 18.64 11.79
CA ILE A 17 34.33 17.89 10.79
C ILE A 17 33.11 17.31 11.50
N PHE A 18 31.93 17.88 11.28
CA PHE A 18 30.67 17.22 11.59
C PHE A 18 30.40 16.17 10.53
N ALA A 19 30.71 14.92 10.83
CA ALA A 19 30.23 13.79 10.05
C ALA A 19 28.74 13.59 10.38
N THR A 20 27.86 14.10 9.52
CA THR A 20 26.45 13.69 9.51
C THR A 20 26.39 12.24 9.05
N ILE A 21 26.17 11.32 10.00
CA ILE A 21 25.77 9.95 9.67
C ILE A 21 24.34 10.05 9.16
N ALA A 22 24.18 10.11 7.83
CA ALA A 22 22.88 9.86 7.23
C ALA A 22 22.50 8.41 7.56
N ALA A 23 21.52 8.23 8.43
CA ALA A 23 20.91 6.92 8.62
C ALA A 23 20.37 6.50 7.24
N ALA A 24 20.94 5.46 6.65
CA ALA A 24 20.41 4.87 5.43
C ALA A 24 18.97 4.45 5.72
N GLN A 25 17.99 5.19 5.19
CA GLN A 25 16.60 4.75 5.21
C GLN A 25 16.54 3.48 4.38
N THR A 26 16.55 2.33 5.05
CA THR A 26 16.33 1.04 4.40
C THR A 26 14.93 1.09 3.80
N GLN A 27 14.88 1.17 2.46
CA GLN A 27 13.63 1.05 1.70
C GLN A 27 12.89 -0.21 2.17
N PRO A 28 11.57 -0.13 2.39
CA PRO A 28 10.81 -1.26 2.90
C PRO A 28 10.91 -2.44 1.92
N LYS A 29 11.06 -3.65 2.45
CA LYS A 29 11.12 -4.86 1.62
C LYS A 29 9.73 -5.16 1.05
N VAL A 30 9.56 -5.08 -0.27
CA VAL A 30 8.33 -5.48 -0.96
C VAL A 30 8.25 -7.01 -1.06
N LEU A 31 7.15 -7.60 -0.62
CA LEU A 31 6.91 -9.05 -0.61
C LEU A 31 5.89 -9.50 -1.66
N TYR A 32 5.00 -8.61 -2.07
CA TYR A 32 3.99 -8.83 -3.10
C TYR A 32 3.73 -7.50 -3.82
N LYS A 33 3.49 -7.56 -5.12
CA LYS A 33 3.11 -6.41 -5.95
C LYS A 33 2.14 -6.83 -7.04
N CYS A 34 1.11 -6.03 -7.22
CA CYS A 34 0.20 -6.06 -8.37
C CYS A 34 0.15 -4.66 -8.96
N ASP A 35 0.51 -4.54 -10.23
CA ASP A 35 0.27 -3.34 -11.05
C ASP A 35 -0.49 -3.73 -12.31
N PHE A 36 -0.99 -2.73 -13.04
CA PHE A 36 -1.85 -2.94 -14.21
C PHE A 36 -1.17 -2.48 -15.50
N SER A 37 0.16 -2.37 -15.48
CA SER A 37 0.95 -1.88 -16.62
C SER A 37 0.81 -2.77 -17.86
N GLN A 38 0.57 -4.07 -17.65
CA GLN A 38 0.35 -5.07 -18.69
C GLN A 38 -1.15 -5.44 -18.86
N GLY A 39 -2.06 -4.62 -18.33
CA GLY A 39 -3.49 -4.92 -18.24
C GLY A 39 -3.91 -5.57 -16.93
N LEU A 40 -5.16 -6.04 -16.86
CA LEU A 40 -5.66 -6.73 -15.68
C LEU A 40 -5.03 -8.12 -15.56
N PRO A 41 -4.62 -8.54 -14.35
CA PRO A 41 -4.21 -9.92 -14.10
C PRO A 41 -5.26 -10.93 -14.56
N ALA A 42 -4.81 -12.12 -14.94
CA ALA A 42 -5.72 -13.18 -15.38
C ALA A 42 -6.79 -13.47 -14.31
N LYS A 43 -8.05 -13.61 -14.75
CA LYS A 43 -9.22 -13.87 -13.88
C LYS A 43 -9.47 -12.76 -12.85
N TRP A 44 -9.09 -11.52 -13.15
CA TRP A 44 -9.39 -10.36 -12.32
C TRP A 44 -10.87 -10.35 -11.90
N GLY A 45 -11.12 -10.03 -10.63
CA GLY A 45 -12.43 -10.21 -10.03
C GLY A 45 -13.43 -9.16 -10.48
N LYS A 46 -13.15 -7.89 -10.19
CA LYS A 46 -14.01 -6.74 -10.50
C LYS A 46 -13.20 -5.47 -10.67
N GLY A 47 -13.72 -4.56 -11.48
CA GLY A 47 -13.07 -3.30 -11.84
C GLY A 47 -12.68 -3.28 -13.30
N GLU A 48 -12.51 -2.08 -13.83
CA GLU A 48 -12.26 -1.83 -15.25
C GLU A 48 -10.85 -1.26 -15.43
N LEU A 49 -10.14 -1.73 -16.46
CA LEU A 49 -8.83 -1.20 -16.80
C LEU A 49 -8.99 0.22 -17.34
N VAL A 50 -8.21 1.16 -16.82
CA VAL A 50 -8.09 2.52 -17.37
C VAL A 50 -6.64 2.78 -17.79
N LYS A 51 -6.48 3.57 -18.85
CA LYS A 51 -5.18 3.93 -19.43
C LYS A 51 -4.94 5.45 -19.49
N GLU A 52 -5.89 6.24 -19.02
CA GLU A 52 -5.86 7.69 -19.06
C GLU A 52 -5.89 8.29 -17.65
N GLY A 53 -5.35 9.50 -17.48
CA GLY A 53 -5.31 10.19 -16.19
C GLY A 53 -4.47 9.48 -15.12
N LEU A 54 -3.51 8.66 -15.55
CA LEU A 54 -2.60 7.86 -14.72
C LEU A 54 -1.54 8.73 -14.04
N PRO A 55 -0.93 8.28 -12.93
CA PRO A 55 0.25 8.97 -12.39
C PRO A 55 1.45 8.80 -13.34
N GLU A 56 2.46 9.65 -13.20
CA GLU A 56 3.68 9.57 -14.01
C GLU A 56 4.31 8.18 -13.98
N GLY A 57 4.69 7.67 -15.15
CA GLY A 57 5.33 6.36 -15.31
C GLY A 57 4.38 5.15 -15.24
N SER A 58 3.09 5.34 -14.94
CA SER A 58 2.12 4.26 -14.97
C SER A 58 1.55 4.05 -16.38
N MET A 59 1.31 2.78 -16.73
CA MET A 59 0.72 2.37 -18.02
C MET A 59 -0.69 1.79 -17.89
N GLY A 60 -1.19 1.65 -16.66
CA GLY A 60 -2.55 1.17 -16.41
C GLY A 60 -2.92 1.26 -14.95
N ALA A 61 -4.21 1.47 -14.71
CA ALA A 61 -4.83 1.41 -13.39
C ALA A 61 -6.17 0.67 -13.48
N VAL A 62 -6.77 0.34 -12.33
CA VAL A 62 -8.11 -0.23 -12.24
C VAL A 62 -9.06 0.75 -11.56
N THR A 63 -10.25 0.94 -12.12
CA THR A 63 -11.31 1.78 -11.55
C THR A 63 -12.55 0.96 -11.18
N SER A 64 -13.38 1.49 -10.29
CA SER A 64 -14.71 0.92 -10.01
C SER A 64 -15.59 1.00 -11.26
N GLY A 65 -16.02 -0.16 -11.76
CA GLY A 65 -16.91 -0.26 -12.92
C GLY A 65 -18.40 -0.20 -12.55
N LYS A 66 -19.28 -0.29 -13.56
CA LYS A 66 -20.73 -0.43 -13.38
C LYS A 66 -21.19 -1.79 -13.89
N ASP A 67 -22.15 -2.41 -13.22
CA ASP A 67 -22.82 -3.60 -13.78
C ASP A 67 -23.85 -3.23 -14.85
N ALA A 68 -24.51 -4.25 -15.42
CA ALA A 68 -25.53 -4.07 -16.46
C ALA A 68 -26.75 -3.25 -16.00
N GLN A 69 -26.95 -3.08 -14.68
CA GLN A 69 -28.01 -2.28 -14.08
C GLN A 69 -27.51 -0.87 -13.71
N GLY A 70 -26.26 -0.52 -14.04
CA GLY A 70 -25.65 0.77 -13.73
C GLY A 70 -25.20 0.91 -12.28
N VAL A 71 -25.20 -0.17 -11.48
CA VAL A 71 -24.77 -0.12 -10.08
C VAL A 71 -23.25 -0.17 -10.02
N ILE A 72 -22.66 0.75 -9.24
CA ILE A 72 -21.21 0.78 -9.03
C ILE A 72 -20.77 -0.50 -8.33
N GLN A 73 -19.74 -1.12 -8.89
CA GLN A 73 -19.12 -2.34 -8.40
C GLN A 73 -17.83 -2.04 -7.65
N ASN A 74 -17.49 -2.94 -6.73
CA ASN A 74 -16.22 -2.93 -6.02
C ASN A 74 -15.05 -3.23 -6.95
N ILE A 75 -13.82 -2.92 -6.51
CA ILE A 75 -12.59 -3.38 -7.18
C ILE A 75 -12.10 -4.61 -6.43
N ASN A 76 -11.95 -5.74 -7.13
CA ASN A 76 -11.57 -7.02 -6.52
C ASN A 76 -10.40 -7.63 -7.27
N SER A 77 -9.41 -8.12 -6.52
CA SER A 77 -8.41 -9.01 -7.10
C SER A 77 -9.05 -10.28 -7.65
N ASN A 78 -8.32 -11.05 -8.45
CA ASN A 78 -8.65 -12.45 -8.65
C ASN A 78 -8.56 -13.22 -7.32
N ILE A 79 -9.24 -14.37 -7.25
CA ILE A 79 -9.19 -15.24 -6.06
C ILE A 79 -8.08 -16.29 -6.23
N GLU A 80 -7.10 -16.26 -5.35
CA GLU A 80 -5.95 -17.18 -5.32
C GLU A 80 -6.12 -18.23 -4.21
N TRP A 81 -7.03 -19.18 -4.42
CA TRP A 81 -7.40 -20.19 -3.40
C TRP A 81 -6.23 -21.05 -2.91
N THR A 82 -5.28 -21.40 -3.78
CA THR A 82 -4.23 -22.36 -3.43
C THR A 82 -3.02 -21.67 -2.82
N LYS A 83 -2.48 -20.67 -3.50
CA LYS A 83 -1.23 -20.00 -3.11
C LYS A 83 -1.45 -18.75 -2.27
N GLY A 84 -2.61 -18.12 -2.39
CA GLY A 84 -2.84 -16.76 -1.91
C GLY A 84 -2.00 -15.74 -2.68
N HIS A 85 -2.30 -14.47 -2.44
CA HIS A 85 -1.52 -13.33 -2.93
C HIS A 85 -0.26 -13.13 -2.07
N PHE A 86 -0.39 -13.29 -0.76
CA PHE A 86 0.72 -13.14 0.20
C PHE A 86 0.42 -13.88 1.50
N THR A 87 1.48 -14.15 2.27
CA THR A 87 1.40 -14.71 3.62
C THR A 87 1.37 -13.58 4.65
N ILE A 88 0.56 -13.73 5.69
CA ILE A 88 0.46 -12.80 6.81
C ILE A 88 1.66 -13.00 7.73
N GLU A 89 2.36 -11.90 8.01
CA GLU A 89 3.47 -11.82 8.94
C GLU A 89 3.40 -10.51 9.74
N ASP A 90 4.13 -10.43 10.85
CA ASP A 90 4.21 -9.22 11.65
C ASP A 90 4.85 -8.06 10.88
N GLY A 91 4.42 -6.83 11.17
CA GLY A 91 5.03 -5.62 10.62
C GLY A 91 4.83 -5.44 9.11
N LEU A 92 3.88 -6.17 8.51
CA LEU A 92 3.47 -5.96 7.14
C LEU A 92 2.47 -4.82 7.00
N TYR A 93 2.55 -4.14 5.85
CA TYR A 93 1.64 -3.08 5.45
C TYR A 93 0.94 -3.48 4.16
N PHE A 94 -0.38 -3.29 4.11
CA PHE A 94 -1.16 -3.29 2.88
C PHE A 94 -1.09 -1.89 2.29
N ASN A 95 -0.50 -1.77 1.11
CA ASN A 95 -0.29 -0.49 0.46
C ASN A 95 -0.98 -0.45 -0.90
N PHE A 96 -1.48 0.72 -1.26
CA PHE A 96 -2.00 0.96 -2.59
C PHE A 96 -1.86 2.43 -2.97
N HIS A 97 -1.70 2.68 -4.27
CA HIS A 97 -1.58 4.02 -4.82
C HIS A 97 -2.87 4.32 -5.59
N ALA A 98 -3.60 5.35 -5.16
CA ALA A 98 -4.96 5.60 -5.65
C ALA A 98 -5.32 7.08 -5.66
N LYS A 99 -6.35 7.41 -6.43
CA LYS A 99 -7.04 8.70 -6.43
C LYS A 99 -8.55 8.50 -6.45
N MET A 100 -9.30 9.55 -6.14
CA MET A 100 -10.78 9.53 -6.12
C MET A 100 -11.34 10.81 -6.76
N SER A 101 -12.30 10.72 -7.67
CA SER A 101 -12.96 11.93 -8.18
C SER A 101 -13.87 12.59 -7.14
N ASN A 102 -14.40 11.79 -6.20
CA ASN A 102 -15.22 12.24 -5.08
C ASN A 102 -14.63 11.67 -3.77
N PRO A 103 -13.64 12.38 -3.16
CA PRO A 103 -12.92 11.89 -1.98
C PRO A 103 -13.83 11.69 -0.78
N GLN A 104 -14.17 10.44 -0.51
CA GLN A 104 -14.97 10.00 0.61
C GLN A 104 -14.45 8.67 1.11
N TRP A 105 -14.95 8.24 2.27
CA TRP A 105 -14.54 6.96 2.83
C TRP A 105 -14.97 5.78 1.96
N PHE A 106 -14.16 4.73 1.96
CA PHE A 106 -14.43 3.39 1.44
C PHE A 106 -13.76 2.37 2.35
N LEU A 107 -14.05 1.08 2.15
CA LEU A 107 -13.52 0.01 2.98
C LEU A 107 -12.54 -0.86 2.20
N VAL A 108 -11.49 -1.36 2.86
CA VAL A 108 -10.57 -2.35 2.27
C VAL A 108 -10.75 -3.66 3.01
N PHE A 109 -11.03 -4.72 2.28
CA PHE A 109 -11.19 -6.05 2.84
C PHE A 109 -10.08 -6.99 2.37
N LEU A 110 -9.59 -7.80 3.29
CA LEU A 110 -8.73 -8.95 3.03
C LEU A 110 -9.49 -10.21 3.41
N GLN A 111 -9.56 -11.15 2.47
CA GLN A 111 -10.09 -12.47 2.69
C GLN A 111 -8.93 -13.40 3.02
N ILE A 112 -8.88 -13.88 4.26
CA ILE A 112 -7.73 -14.59 4.82
C ILE A 112 -8.14 -15.98 5.27
N LYS A 113 -7.29 -16.97 4.99
CA LYS A 113 -7.55 -18.38 5.24
C LYS A 113 -6.27 -19.17 5.53
N SER A 114 -6.39 -20.41 5.97
CA SER A 114 -5.23 -21.30 6.10
C SER A 114 -4.66 -21.68 4.73
N PRO A 115 -3.33 -21.88 4.63
CA PRO A 115 -2.74 -22.48 3.44
C PRO A 115 -3.39 -23.83 3.11
N GLY A 116 -3.66 -24.10 1.83
CA GLY A 116 -4.21 -25.40 1.37
C GLY A 116 -5.70 -25.66 1.64
N MET A 117 -6.37 -24.89 2.50
CA MET A 117 -7.79 -25.11 2.86
C MET A 117 -8.70 -24.04 2.26
N ALA A 118 -9.82 -24.40 1.62
CA ALA A 118 -10.74 -23.42 1.02
C ALA A 118 -11.82 -22.90 2.00
N SER A 119 -12.19 -23.71 3.00
CA SER A 119 -13.40 -23.50 3.80
C SER A 119 -13.26 -22.61 5.03
N ASP A 120 -12.05 -22.23 5.45
CA ASP A 120 -11.79 -21.53 6.72
C ASP A 120 -11.60 -20.01 6.56
N THR A 121 -12.33 -19.45 5.60
CA THR A 121 -12.13 -18.09 5.12
C THR A 121 -12.77 -17.04 6.02
N VAL A 122 -12.02 -16.00 6.40
CA VAL A 122 -12.48 -14.87 7.23
C VAL A 122 -12.16 -13.55 6.56
N ASN A 123 -13.12 -12.61 6.57
CA ASN A 123 -12.93 -11.26 6.06
C ASN A 123 -12.38 -10.36 7.16
N TYR A 124 -11.32 -9.62 6.85
CA TYR A 124 -10.71 -8.61 7.71
C TYR A 124 -10.83 -7.24 7.06
N LEU A 125 -11.26 -6.25 7.83
CA LEU A 125 -11.55 -4.90 7.38
C LEU A 125 -10.46 -3.93 7.83
N GLY A 126 -9.87 -3.22 6.87
CA GLY A 126 -9.00 -2.07 7.06
C GLY A 126 -9.70 -0.78 6.60
N ARG A 127 -9.36 0.33 7.27
CA ARG A 127 -9.92 1.65 7.00
C ARG A 127 -8.80 2.61 6.60
N PRO A 128 -8.63 2.90 5.30
CA PRO A 128 -7.72 3.96 4.88
C PRO A 128 -8.22 5.32 5.35
N GLU A 129 -7.31 6.28 5.50
CA GLU A 129 -7.61 7.65 5.93
C GLU A 129 -6.99 8.68 4.99
N GLY A 130 -7.47 9.93 5.08
CA GLY A 130 -6.93 11.06 4.30
C GLY A 130 -7.15 10.89 2.79
N PHE A 131 -8.40 10.66 2.40
CA PHE A 131 -8.84 10.51 1.01
C PHE A 131 -8.49 11.75 0.17
N SER A 132 -8.04 11.53 -1.06
CA SER A 132 -7.51 12.58 -1.92
C SER A 132 -8.08 12.52 -3.34
N ALA A 133 -8.24 13.70 -3.95
CA ALA A 133 -8.49 13.84 -5.38
C ALA A 133 -7.22 13.60 -6.21
N ASP A 134 -6.06 13.84 -5.61
CA ASP A 134 -4.76 13.56 -6.18
C ASP A 134 -4.32 12.11 -5.92
N TRP A 135 -3.43 11.63 -6.78
CA TRP A 135 -2.75 10.35 -6.58
C TRP A 135 -1.99 10.35 -5.25
N LYS A 136 -2.28 9.36 -4.40
CA LYS A 136 -1.69 9.23 -3.07
C LYS A 136 -1.45 7.76 -2.73
N THR A 137 -0.38 7.52 -1.98
CA THR A 137 -0.12 6.22 -1.36
C THR A 137 -0.88 6.12 -0.03
N TYR A 138 -1.65 5.05 0.10
CA TYR A 138 -2.30 4.64 1.35
C TYR A 138 -1.57 3.42 1.89
N SER A 139 -1.31 3.41 3.20
CA SER A 139 -0.60 2.33 3.88
C SER A 139 -1.34 1.99 5.16
N ILE A 140 -1.83 0.75 5.26
CA ILE A 140 -2.55 0.25 6.43
C ILE A 140 -1.72 -0.89 7.03
N PRO A 141 -1.28 -0.81 8.30
CA PRO A 141 -0.66 -1.94 8.97
C PRO A 141 -1.59 -3.16 8.96
N LEU A 142 -1.10 -4.36 8.64
CA LEU A 142 -1.95 -5.55 8.65
C LEU A 142 -2.57 -5.84 10.03
N ASN A 143 -1.89 -5.44 11.11
CA ASN A 143 -2.41 -5.57 12.48
C ASN A 143 -3.61 -4.66 12.79
N ASP A 144 -3.85 -3.63 11.97
CA ASP A 144 -4.99 -2.72 12.10
C ASP A 144 -6.23 -3.23 11.38
N PHE A 145 -6.08 -4.22 10.49
CA PHE A 145 -7.23 -4.92 9.93
C PHE A 145 -7.92 -5.74 11.04
N LYS A 146 -9.25 -5.76 11.04
CA LYS A 146 -10.04 -6.49 12.05
C LYS A 146 -11.05 -7.43 11.41
N ALA A 147 -11.12 -8.66 11.92
CA ALA A 147 -12.12 -9.63 11.47
C ALA A 147 -13.53 -9.09 11.72
N VAL A 148 -14.40 -9.18 10.71
CA VAL A 148 -15.73 -8.55 10.77
C VAL A 148 -16.83 -9.44 11.34
N THR A 149 -16.63 -10.76 11.34
CA THR A 149 -17.67 -11.74 11.73
C THR A 149 -17.07 -12.96 12.43
N GLY A 150 -17.94 -13.76 13.05
CA GLY A 150 -17.61 -15.03 13.70
C GLY A 150 -16.84 -14.86 15.02
N ASP A 151 -16.34 -15.98 15.55
CA ASP A 151 -15.66 -16.04 16.85
C ASP A 151 -14.32 -15.28 16.89
N LYS A 152 -13.84 -14.85 15.71
CA LYS A 152 -12.62 -14.07 15.56
C LYS A 152 -12.89 -12.56 15.44
N LYS A 153 -14.14 -12.11 15.59
CA LYS A 153 -14.51 -10.70 15.42
C LYS A 153 -13.58 -9.79 16.24
N ASP A 154 -13.21 -8.66 15.63
CA ASP A 154 -12.35 -7.62 16.22
C ASP A 154 -10.89 -8.06 16.49
N THR A 155 -10.49 -9.26 16.07
CA THR A 155 -9.08 -9.69 16.12
C THR A 155 -8.32 -9.36 14.83
N ALA A 156 -7.00 -9.21 14.95
CA ALA A 156 -6.11 -8.99 13.80
C ALA A 156 -5.91 -10.28 12.99
N PRO A 157 -5.54 -10.18 11.69
CA PRO A 157 -5.10 -11.32 10.90
C PRO A 157 -4.01 -12.13 11.60
N PRO A 158 -4.18 -13.45 11.79
CA PRO A 158 -3.15 -14.28 12.40
C PRO A 158 -2.01 -14.57 11.41
N ASN A 159 -0.77 -14.59 11.92
CA ASN A 159 0.42 -14.94 11.16
C ASN A 159 0.36 -16.35 10.56
N GLY A 160 1.05 -16.54 9.43
CA GLY A 160 1.12 -17.82 8.71
C GLY A 160 -0.14 -18.17 7.90
N LYS A 161 -1.19 -17.33 7.96
CA LYS A 161 -2.32 -17.42 7.03
C LYS A 161 -2.00 -16.75 5.71
N ILE A 162 -2.82 -17.00 4.70
CA ILE A 162 -2.68 -16.38 3.37
C ILE A 162 -3.88 -15.50 3.04
N CYS A 163 -3.63 -14.39 2.33
CA CYS A 163 -4.68 -13.56 1.75
C CYS A 163 -5.07 -14.14 0.38
N SER A 164 -6.28 -14.71 0.24
CA SER A 164 -6.76 -15.29 -1.02
C SER A 164 -7.42 -14.27 -1.95
N LEU A 165 -7.96 -13.19 -1.41
CA LEU A 165 -8.63 -12.13 -2.15
C LEU A 165 -8.49 -10.83 -1.36
N TYR A 166 -8.25 -9.71 -2.05
CA TYR A 166 -8.43 -8.38 -1.49
C TYR A 166 -9.41 -7.58 -2.34
N PHE A 167 -10.19 -6.72 -1.71
CA PHE A 167 -11.13 -5.87 -2.43
C PHE A 167 -11.38 -4.52 -1.75
N PHE A 168 -11.76 -3.56 -2.58
CA PHE A 168 -12.07 -2.19 -2.21
C PHE A 168 -13.59 -2.00 -2.34
N ASP A 169 -14.26 -1.89 -1.20
CA ASP A 169 -15.70 -1.76 -1.12
C ASP A 169 -16.10 -0.28 -1.06
N VAL A 170 -16.61 0.20 -2.19
CA VAL A 170 -17.14 1.57 -2.36
C VAL A 170 -18.61 1.67 -1.95
N GLN A 171 -19.20 0.57 -1.47
CA GLN A 171 -20.59 0.49 -1.01
C GLN A 171 -21.60 1.01 -2.04
N LYS A 172 -21.41 0.64 -3.31
CA LYS A 172 -22.25 1.05 -4.45
C LYS A 172 -22.29 2.57 -4.70
N ARG A 173 -21.39 3.35 -4.10
CA ARG A 173 -21.27 4.79 -4.33
C ARG A 173 -20.28 5.05 -5.45
N ASP A 174 -20.59 6.02 -6.30
CA ASP A 174 -19.67 6.49 -7.34
C ASP A 174 -18.63 7.45 -6.71
N LEU A 175 -17.51 6.87 -6.29
CA LEU A 175 -16.40 7.61 -5.69
C LEU A 175 -15.32 7.99 -6.72
N GLY A 176 -15.46 7.49 -7.96
CA GLY A 176 -14.39 7.48 -8.96
C GLY A 176 -13.07 6.95 -8.43
N LEU A 177 -13.12 5.89 -7.61
CA LEU A 177 -11.92 5.27 -7.04
C LEU A 177 -11.11 4.61 -8.16
N THR A 178 -9.87 5.06 -8.36
CA THR A 178 -8.92 4.47 -9.31
C THR A 178 -7.63 4.09 -8.59
N ILE A 179 -7.16 2.87 -8.82
CA ILE A 179 -6.01 2.24 -8.15
C ILE A 179 -4.96 1.88 -9.20
N ASP A 180 -3.78 2.47 -9.07
CA ASP A 180 -2.63 2.26 -9.96
C ASP A 180 -1.86 0.98 -9.62
N ARG A 181 -1.67 0.71 -8.32
CA ARG A 181 -0.93 -0.46 -7.85
C ARG A 181 -1.30 -0.82 -6.41
N VAL A 182 -1.13 -2.09 -6.08
CA VAL A 182 -1.27 -2.66 -4.73
C VAL A 182 0.00 -3.42 -4.39
N TRP A 183 0.53 -3.28 -3.19
CA TRP A 183 1.72 -4.02 -2.77
C TRP A 183 1.75 -4.26 -1.25
N ILE A 184 2.42 -5.34 -0.87
CA ILE A 184 2.70 -5.66 0.54
C ILE A 184 4.16 -5.41 0.81
N SER A 185 4.45 -4.73 1.91
CA SER A 185 5.81 -4.43 2.35
C SER A 185 6.04 -4.74 3.82
N LYS A 186 7.28 -5.07 4.18
CA LYS A 186 7.75 -5.05 5.58
C LYS A 186 8.09 -3.60 5.95
N GLY A 187 7.36 -3.04 6.90
CA GLY A 187 7.43 -1.61 7.26
C GLY A 187 6.62 -0.70 6.34
N LYS A 188 6.30 0.51 6.84
CA LYS A 188 5.59 1.56 6.09
C LYS A 188 6.52 2.08 4.98
N PRO A 189 6.05 2.20 3.73
CA PRO A 189 6.82 2.86 2.68
C PRO A 189 7.01 4.34 2.93
N ALA A 190 8.13 4.86 2.41
CA ALA A 190 8.35 6.29 2.30
C ALA A 190 7.27 6.91 1.38
N GLU A 191 6.84 8.12 1.71
CA GLU A 191 5.86 8.89 0.95
C GLU A 191 6.48 9.53 -0.29
#